data_AF-A0A447TRE4-F1
#
_entry.id   AF-A0A447TRE4-F1
#
_cell.length_a   1.000
_cell.length_b   1.000
_cell.length_c   1.000
_cell.angle_alpha   90.00
_cell.angle_beta   90.00
_cell.angle_gamma   90.00
#
_symmetry.space_group_name_H-M   'P 1'
#
loop_
_entity.id
_entity.type
_entity.pdbx_description
1 polymer ?
#
loop_
_entity_poly.entity_id
_entity_poly.type
_entity_poly.pdbx_seq_one_letter_code
_entity_poly.pdbx_strand_id
1 'polypeptide(L)' 'MRAILRGLLPATLLPLAAYAQEATIKEVHDAPAVRGSIIANMLQEHDNPFTLYPYDTNYLIYTNTSESEQRGHK' A
#
# COMPACT_ATOMS: atom_id res chain seq x y z
N MET A 1 19.74 49.66 -21.46
CA MET A 1 19.96 48.52 -20.53
C MET A 1 18.72 48.22 -19.66
N ARG A 2 17.52 48.11 -20.24
CA ARG A 2 16.27 47.79 -19.49
C ARG A 2 15.51 46.59 -20.05
N ALA A 3 15.72 46.26 -21.33
CA ALA A 3 15.11 45.11 -21.99
C ALA A 3 15.73 43.77 -21.57
N ILE A 4 17.05 43.72 -21.35
CA ILE A 4 17.77 42.48 -20.99
C ILE A 4 17.41 42.03 -19.57
N LEU A 5 17.24 42.97 -18.64
CA LEU A 5 16.84 42.69 -17.24
C LEU A 5 15.42 42.12 -17.14
N ARG A 6 14.53 42.46 -18.09
CA ARG A 6 13.14 41.97 -18.15
C ARG A 6 13.02 40.53 -18.67
N GLY A 7 13.97 40.05 -19.47
CA GLY A 7 13.99 38.68 -19.98
C GLY A 7 14.70 37.67 -19.07
N LEU A 8 15.66 38.14 -18.25
CA LEU A 8 16.42 37.28 -17.35
C LEU A 8 15.59 36.83 -16.13
N LEU A 9 14.73 37.70 -15.62
CA LEU A 9 13.90 37.47 -14.44
C LEU A 9 12.89 36.29 -14.59
N PRO A 10 12.17 36.13 -15.70
CA PRO A 10 11.31 34.95 -15.89
C PRO A 10 12.12 33.68 -16.12
N ALA A 11 13.30 33.77 -16.76
CA ALA A 11 14.15 32.60 -17.02
C ALA A 11 14.70 31.96 -15.75
N THR A 12 14.95 32.75 -14.69
CA THR A 12 15.37 32.24 -13.38
C THR A 12 14.20 31.71 -12.53
N LEU A 13 12.96 32.07 -12.85
CA LEU A 13 11.75 31.61 -12.15
C LEU A 13 11.17 30.32 -12.74
N LEU A 14 11.45 30.02 -14.01
CA LEU A 14 11.02 28.77 -14.67
C LEU A 14 11.49 27.48 -13.97
N PRO A 15 12.74 27.36 -13.47
CA PRO A 15 13.19 26.15 -12.77
C PRO A 15 12.45 25.94 -11.45
N LEU A 16 12.02 27.03 -10.79
CA LEU A 16 11.29 26.96 -9.53
C LEU A 16 9.87 26.39 -9.71
N ALA A 17 9.26 26.61 -10.87
CA ALA A 17 7.97 26.02 -11.23
C ALA A 17 8.07 24.53 -11.60
N ALA A 18 9.25 24.04 -12.00
CA ALA A 18 9.47 22.64 -12.36
C ALA A 18 9.64 21.69 -11.14
N TYR A 19 9.86 22.26 -9.94
CA TYR A 19 10.00 21.50 -8.68
C TYR A 19 8.68 21.28 -7.94
N ALA A 20 7.54 21.67 -8.52
CA ALA A 20 6.27 21.06 -8.16
C ALA A 20 6.22 19.64 -8.76
N GLN A 21 7.13 18.76 -8.33
CA GLN A 21 6.82 17.34 -8.31
C GLN A 21 5.64 17.23 -7.35
N GLU A 22 4.44 17.30 -7.92
CA GLU A 22 3.25 16.69 -7.36
C GLU A 22 3.73 15.38 -6.74
N ALA A 23 3.71 15.31 -5.40
CA ALA A 23 3.84 14.05 -4.72
C ALA A 23 2.61 13.27 -5.18
N THR A 24 2.73 12.62 -6.34
CA THR A 24 1.74 11.70 -6.85
C THR A 24 1.63 10.71 -5.73
N ILE A 25 0.53 10.79 -4.99
CA ILE A 25 0.09 9.73 -4.13
C ILE A 25 -0.09 8.59 -5.11
N LYS A 26 0.98 7.81 -5.32
CA LYS A 26 0.88 6.53 -5.99
C LYS A 26 0.03 5.75 -5.03
N GLU A 27 -1.25 5.73 -5.32
CA GLU A 27 -2.18 4.86 -4.66
C GLU A 27 -1.52 3.48 -4.68
N VAL A 28 -1.26 2.94 -3.49
CA VAL A 28 -0.58 1.65 -3.31
C VAL A 28 -1.37 0.52 -4.00
N HIS A 29 -2.58 0.84 -4.47
CA HIS A 29 -3.53 0.07 -5.25
C HIS A 29 -3.15 -0.16 -6.73
N ASP A 30 -2.15 0.53 -7.29
CA ASP A 30 -1.75 0.36 -8.71
C ASP A 30 -1.11 -1.02 -9.00
N ALA A 31 -0.75 -1.78 -7.96
CA ALA A 31 -0.19 -3.12 -8.11
C ALA A 31 -1.33 -4.14 -8.31
N PRO A 32 -1.27 -4.99 -9.36
CA PRO A 32 -2.28 -6.01 -9.59
C PRO A 32 -2.35 -6.96 -8.39
N ALA A 33 -3.57 -7.34 -8.01
CA ALA A 33 -3.82 -8.26 -6.91
C ALA A 33 -3.05 -9.58 -7.14
N VAL A 34 -2.03 -9.82 -6.32
CA VAL A 34 -1.27 -11.07 -6.40
C VAL A 34 -2.05 -12.14 -5.64
N ARG A 35 -2.47 -13.19 -6.34
CA ARG A 35 -3.15 -14.34 -5.74
C ARG A 35 -2.29 -14.92 -4.61
N GLY A 36 -2.81 -14.92 -3.38
CA GLY A 36 -2.11 -15.41 -2.18
C GLY A 36 -1.31 -14.36 -1.41
N SER A 37 -1.22 -13.11 -1.89
CA SER A 37 -0.60 -12.02 -1.11
C SER A 37 -1.59 -11.42 -0.13
N ILE A 38 -1.39 -11.74 1.16
CA ILE A 38 -2.25 -11.25 2.26
C ILE A 38 -2.18 -9.71 2.34
N ILE A 39 -0.97 -9.14 2.24
CA ILE A 39 -0.76 -7.68 2.33
C ILE A 39 -1.40 -6.94 1.14
N ALA A 40 -1.23 -7.46 -0.08
CA ALA A 40 -1.85 -6.83 -1.25
C ALA A 40 -3.38 -6.84 -1.14
N ASN A 41 -3.96 -7.91 -0.59
CA ASN A 41 -5.39 -8.03 -0.41
C ASN A 41 -5.94 -7.16 0.74
N MET A 42 -5.17 -6.96 1.82
CA MET A 42 -5.55 -6.03 2.90
C MET A 42 -5.45 -4.56 2.48
N LEU A 43 -4.56 -4.23 1.55
CA LEU A 43 -4.39 -2.88 1.02
C LEU A 43 -5.40 -2.53 -0.07
N GLN A 44 -6.23 -3.47 -0.52
CA GLN A 44 -7.29 -3.17 -1.48
C GLN A 44 -8.43 -2.40 -0.82
N GLU A 45 -9.04 -1.49 -1.59
CA GLU A 45 -10.29 -0.86 -1.18
C GLU A 45 -11.43 -1.87 -1.31
N HIS A 46 -12.25 -1.95 -0.26
CA HIS A 46 -13.40 -2.84 -0.19
C HIS A 46 -14.67 -2.01 0.02
N ASP A 47 -15.65 -2.18 -0.85
CA ASP A 47 -16.89 -1.39 -0.85
C ASP A 47 -17.74 -1.57 0.43
N ASN A 48 -17.55 -2.67 1.15
CA ASN A 48 -18.34 -3.01 2.34
C ASN A 48 -17.43 -3.21 3.57
N PRO A 49 -17.64 -2.45 4.66
CA PRO A 49 -16.84 -2.53 5.88
C PRO A 49 -16.96 -3.86 6.64
N PHE A 50 -17.95 -4.70 6.31
CA PHE A 50 -18.10 -6.05 6.88
C PHE A 50 -17.45 -7.14 6.03
N THR A 51 -16.75 -6.78 4.95
CA THR A 51 -15.99 -7.74 4.14
C THR A 51 -14.66 -8.02 4.83
N LEU A 52 -14.60 -9.15 5.52
CA LEU A 52 -13.36 -9.64 6.11
C LEU A 52 -12.61 -10.52 5.13
N TYR A 53 -11.29 -10.37 5.09
CA TYR A 53 -10.44 -11.19 4.24
C TYR A 53 -9.59 -12.17 5.04
N PRO A 54 -9.35 -13.38 4.49
CA PRO A 54 -8.57 -14.40 5.17
C PRO A 54 -7.12 -13.96 5.36
N TYR A 55 -6.63 -14.05 6.61
CA TYR A 55 -5.20 -13.92 6.89
C TYR A 55 -4.46 -15.22 6.56
N ASP A 56 -5.08 -16.37 6.86
CA ASP A 56 -4.58 -17.71 6.53
C ASP A 56 -5.76 -18.56 6.00
N THR A 57 -5.48 -19.81 5.68
CA THR A 57 -6.45 -20.80 5.25
C THR A 57 -7.52 -21.04 6.32
N ASN A 58 -8.78 -20.82 5.94
CA ASN A 58 -9.92 -21.17 6.77
C ASN A 58 -10.26 -22.64 6.56
N TYR A 59 -9.85 -23.51 7.47
CA TYR A 59 -10.12 -24.95 7.43
C TYR A 59 -10.84 -25.43 8.69
N LEU A 60 -11.72 -26.41 8.50
CA LEU A 60 -12.31 -27.21 9.57
C LEU A 60 -11.93 -28.66 9.31
N ILE A 61 -11.10 -29.23 10.18
CA ILE A 61 -10.56 -30.59 10.00
C ILE A 61 -10.79 -31.38 11.29
N TYR A 62 -11.34 -32.58 11.15
CA TYR A 62 -11.40 -33.57 12.23
C TYR A 62 -10.09 -34.35 12.25
N THR A 63 -9.25 -34.11 13.26
CA THR A 63 -7.99 -34.81 13.43
C THR A 63 -8.12 -35.92 14.46
N ASN A 64 -7.39 -37.01 14.27
CA ASN A 64 -7.21 -38.06 15.26
C ASN A 64 -5.72 -38.09 15.61
N THR A 65 -5.36 -37.45 16.73
CA THR A 65 -3.99 -37.45 17.25
C THR A 65 -3.78 -38.68 18.13
N SER A 66 -2.66 -39.36 17.97
CA SER A 66 -2.28 -40.50 18.83
C SER A 66 -1.82 -40.08 20.22
N GLU A 67 -1.47 -38.80 20.41
CA GLU A 67 -0.98 -38.24 21.66
C GLU A 67 -1.79 -37.00 22.04
N SER A 68 -2.20 -36.91 23.30
CA SER A 68 -2.86 -35.75 23.88
C SER A 68 -1.92 -35.07 24.89
N GLU A 69 -1.42 -33.87 24.60
CA GLU A 69 -0.63 -33.11 25.57
C GLU A 69 -1.53 -32.66 26.74
N GLN A 70 -1.33 -33.27 27.90
CA GLN A 70 -1.84 -32.81 29.20
C GLN A 70 -0.68 -32.58 30.15
N ARG A 71 0.03 -31.45 29.97
CA ARG A 71 1.10 -31.05 30.89
C ARG A 71 0.80 -29.69 31.50
N GLY A 72 0.15 -29.72 32.66
CA GLY A 72 0.04 -28.57 33.54
C GLY A 72 1.39 -28.27 34.18
N HIS A 73 1.89 -27.05 33.98
CA HIS A 73 3.00 -26.51 34.76
C HIS A 73 2.62 -26.50 36.24
N LYS A 74 3.40 -27.22 37.07
CA LYS A 74 3.51 -26.95 38.51
C LYS A 74 4.70 -26.04 38.74
#